data_AF-M0N8I1-F1
#
_entry.id   AF-M0N8I1-F1
#
_cell.length_a   1.000
_cell.length_b   1.000
_cell.length_c   1.000
_cell.angle_alpha   90.00
_cell.angle_beta   90.00
_cell.angle_gamma   90.00
#
_symmetry.space_group_name_H-M   'P 1'
#
loop_
_entity.id
_entity.type
_entity.pdbx_description
1 polymer ?
#
loop_
_entity_poly.entity_id
_entity_poly.type
_entity_poly.pdbx_seq_one_letter_code
_entity_poly.pdbx_strand_id
1 'polypeptide(L)'
;MRVRAVLVVLALVAVVTTPVTGGVTPDTAELAPSTQADAGQPSGATNTTIAIHPRPNGDARFRVSTGFVLNDTNDSSAFRALGRRFEEGSTGFSVGTFRRAANESSIVTGRSMNVTNVTRNATIVGENASGPDTGRLVLGFTWTGFARTSGDRLIVGDAFNTTRGTWLPGLAANQSLIVESPPRYVVTRSPVGFTNGTLVWNGPESFQPGSPRAVFTSRESANQTPESGGPLASLPALAVGVGIVALTVVGVYAFARHNGGDASTADAPSPDESTAGEPTAPPPTETETELLSDEERVEHLLERNDGRMKQAAIVTETGWSNAKVSQLLSAMAEEGRVEKLRIGRENLISLPDDGEG
;
A
#
# COMPACT_ATOMS: atom_id res chain seq x y z
N MET A 1 19.74 23.53 6.52
CA MET A 1 20.32 22.24 6.96
C MET A 1 20.03 21.20 5.89
N ARG A 2 21.05 20.71 5.18
CA ARG A 2 20.86 19.80 4.03
C ARG A 2 20.69 18.35 4.53
N VAL A 3 19.51 17.78 4.31
CA VAL A 3 19.17 16.39 4.61
C VAL A 3 19.93 15.49 3.64
N ARG A 4 20.82 14.64 4.16
CA ARG A 4 21.54 13.62 3.39
C ARG A 4 20.74 12.32 3.43
N ALA A 5 20.03 12.02 2.34
CA ALA A 5 19.37 10.74 2.15
C ALA A 5 20.43 9.62 2.03
N VAL A 6 20.33 8.59 2.87
CA VAL A 6 21.17 7.38 2.77
C VAL A 6 20.44 6.40 1.86
N LEU A 7 20.88 6.32 0.62
CA LEU A 7 20.49 5.30 -0.36
C LEU A 7 20.96 3.92 0.13
N VAL A 8 20.03 2.98 0.28
CA VAL A 8 20.34 1.56 0.48
C VAL A 8 20.81 1.01 -0.87
N VAL A 9 22.13 1.01 -1.07
CA VAL A 9 22.75 0.44 -2.27
C VAL A 9 22.77 -1.08 -2.14
N LEU A 10 21.98 -1.74 -2.99
CA LEU A 10 22.19 -3.15 -3.33
C LEU A 10 23.50 -3.19 -4.14
N ALA A 11 24.61 -3.54 -3.49
CA ALA A 11 25.92 -3.49 -4.11
C ALA A 11 26.05 -4.56 -5.20
N LEU A 12 25.80 -4.16 -6.44
CA LEU A 12 26.38 -4.80 -7.61
C LEU A 12 27.79 -4.21 -7.76
N VAL A 13 28.82 -5.03 -7.56
CA VAL A 13 30.21 -4.59 -7.72
C VAL A 13 30.47 -4.32 -9.20
N ALA A 14 30.51 -3.04 -9.59
CA ALA A 14 31.08 -2.59 -10.85
C ALA A 14 32.54 -2.19 -10.59
N VAL A 15 33.48 -2.99 -11.09
CA VAL A 15 34.90 -2.65 -11.07
C VAL A 15 35.12 -1.55 -12.11
N VAL A 16 35.49 -0.35 -11.67
CA VAL A 16 35.96 0.73 -12.55
C VAL A 16 37.48 0.75 -12.49
N THR A 17 38.15 0.41 -13.58
CA THR A 17 39.59 0.63 -13.75
C THR A 17 39.83 1.94 -14.50
N THR A 18 40.67 2.81 -13.93
CA THR A 18 41.18 4.01 -14.59
C THR A 18 42.32 3.64 -15.55
N PRO A 19 42.48 4.32 -16.70
CA PRO A 19 43.59 4.06 -17.60
C PRO A 19 44.86 4.76 -17.09
N VAL A 20 45.91 3.99 -16.89
CA VAL A 20 47.29 4.50 -16.74
C VAL A 20 47.84 4.69 -18.16
N THR A 21 48.14 5.92 -18.55
CA THR A 21 48.72 6.25 -19.85
C THR A 21 50.24 6.07 -19.80
N GLY A 22 50.80 5.21 -20.67
CA GLY A 22 52.25 5.07 -20.83
C GLY A 22 52.66 4.25 -22.07
N GLY A 23 52.99 4.97 -23.16
CA GLY A 23 54.10 4.71 -24.09
C GLY A 23 54.26 3.36 -24.80
N VAL A 24 53.98 3.36 -26.11
CA VAL A 24 54.30 2.40 -27.18
C VAL A 24 55.83 2.15 -27.35
N THR A 25 56.40 1.01 -27.79
CA THR A 25 56.29 0.19 -29.04
C THR A 25 57.18 -1.11 -28.89
N PRO A 26 57.42 -1.98 -29.90
CA PRO A 26 56.65 -3.20 -30.20
C PRO A 26 57.53 -4.50 -30.24
N ASP A 27 56.94 -5.68 -29.99
CA ASP A 27 57.47 -6.91 -30.60
C ASP A 27 56.32 -7.86 -30.96
N THR A 28 56.50 -8.52 -32.09
CA THR A 28 55.49 -9.24 -32.85
C THR A 28 55.19 -10.58 -32.18
N ALA A 29 54.02 -10.69 -31.57
CA ALA A 29 53.35 -11.95 -31.34
C ALA A 29 51.93 -11.82 -31.87
N GLU A 30 51.65 -12.55 -32.94
CA GLU A 30 50.33 -12.76 -33.52
C GLU A 30 49.40 -13.36 -32.47
N LEU A 31 48.70 -12.50 -31.74
CA LEU A 31 47.59 -12.84 -30.88
C LEU A 31 46.34 -12.48 -31.66
N ALA A 32 45.63 -13.52 -32.11
CA ALA A 32 44.22 -13.44 -32.46
C ALA A 32 43.48 -12.56 -31.42
N PRO A 33 42.47 -11.78 -31.82
CA PRO A 33 41.67 -11.05 -30.86
C PRO A 33 41.06 -12.05 -29.90
N SER A 34 41.61 -12.16 -28.70
CA SER A 34 40.93 -12.71 -27.55
C SER A 34 39.83 -11.71 -27.24
N THR A 35 38.74 -11.85 -27.99
CA THR A 35 37.40 -11.51 -27.53
C THR A 35 37.25 -12.26 -26.21
N GLN A 36 37.62 -11.63 -25.11
CA GLN A 36 37.05 -11.98 -23.82
C GLN A 36 35.57 -11.66 -23.96
N ALA A 37 34.85 -12.64 -24.49
CA ALA A 37 33.43 -12.76 -24.30
C ALA A 37 33.22 -12.64 -22.80
N ASP A 38 32.60 -11.54 -22.40
CA ASP A 38 31.98 -11.41 -21.10
C ASP A 38 31.09 -12.65 -20.93
N ALA A 39 31.56 -13.60 -20.13
CA ALA A 39 31.01 -14.95 -20.10
C ALA A 39 29.67 -14.90 -19.38
N GLY A 40 28.60 -14.77 -20.17
CA GLY A 40 27.24 -15.19 -19.86
C GLY A 40 26.76 -14.77 -18.48
N GLN A 41 26.31 -13.53 -18.33
CA GLN A 41 25.24 -13.27 -17.38
C GLN A 41 23.93 -13.80 -17.99
N PRO A 42 23.10 -14.55 -17.23
CA PRO A 42 21.78 -14.88 -17.73
C PRO A 42 21.05 -13.58 -18.05
N SER A 43 20.30 -13.58 -19.16
CA SER A 43 19.39 -12.48 -19.51
C SER A 43 18.63 -12.04 -18.25
N GLY A 44 18.69 -10.75 -17.92
CA GLY A 44 18.54 -10.22 -16.55
C GLY A 44 17.35 -10.69 -15.72
N ALA A 45 17.45 -10.48 -14.40
CA ALA A 45 16.39 -10.82 -13.43
C ALA A 45 15.03 -10.23 -13.85
N THR A 46 14.05 -11.09 -14.09
CA THR A 46 12.77 -10.70 -14.67
C THR A 46 11.81 -10.19 -13.60
N ASN A 47 11.76 -10.88 -12.46
CA ASN A 47 10.91 -10.51 -11.34
C ASN A 47 11.54 -10.92 -10.00
N THR A 48 11.29 -10.14 -8.96
CA THR A 48 11.65 -10.49 -7.59
C THR A 48 10.40 -10.50 -6.73
N THR A 49 10.16 -11.59 -6.02
CA THR A 49 9.02 -11.72 -5.10
C THR A 49 9.52 -11.94 -3.68
N ILE A 50 9.06 -11.09 -2.76
CA ILE A 50 9.23 -11.24 -1.32
C ILE A 50 7.92 -11.82 -0.80
N ALA A 51 7.93 -13.04 -0.29
CA ALA A 51 6.77 -13.65 0.34
C ALA A 51 6.98 -13.78 1.85
N ILE A 52 5.96 -13.39 2.61
CA ILE A 52 5.93 -13.41 4.06
C ILE A 52 4.75 -14.27 4.49
N HIS A 53 5.04 -15.29 5.29
CA HIS A 53 4.05 -16.20 5.88
C HIS A 53 4.11 -16.08 7.40
N PRO A 54 3.33 -15.17 8.01
CA PRO A 54 3.19 -15.07 9.45
C PRO A 54 2.63 -16.37 10.04
N ARG A 55 3.08 -16.70 11.26
CA ARG A 55 2.65 -17.86 12.03
C ARG A 55 1.89 -17.40 13.27
N PRO A 56 0.98 -18.22 13.82
CA PRO A 56 0.21 -17.85 15.01
C PRO A 56 1.07 -17.47 16.24
N ASN A 57 2.31 -17.96 16.32
CA ASN A 57 3.24 -17.66 17.41
C ASN A 57 3.95 -16.29 17.27
N GLY A 58 3.67 -15.51 16.23
CA GLY A 58 4.31 -14.22 15.98
C GLY A 58 5.56 -14.30 15.10
N ASP A 59 6.09 -15.48 14.81
CA ASP A 59 7.18 -15.59 13.84
C ASP A 59 6.66 -15.50 12.40
N ALA A 60 7.53 -15.24 11.44
CA ALA A 60 7.21 -15.34 10.03
C ALA A 60 8.26 -16.13 9.25
N ARG A 61 7.81 -16.91 8.27
CA ARG A 61 8.69 -17.48 7.25
C ARG A 61 8.80 -16.49 6.11
N PHE A 62 10.04 -16.19 5.73
CA PHE A 62 10.35 -15.34 4.60
C PHE A 62 10.85 -16.19 3.44
N ARG A 63 10.43 -15.82 2.24
CA ARG A 63 10.94 -16.36 0.99
C ARG A 63 11.16 -15.24 0.00
N VAL A 64 12.42 -14.95 -0.32
CA VAL A 64 12.78 -14.01 -1.37
C VAL A 64 13.18 -14.83 -2.59
N SER A 65 12.51 -14.62 -3.71
CA SER A 65 12.80 -15.35 -4.94
C SER A 65 13.02 -14.42 -6.12
N THR A 66 13.87 -14.83 -7.06
CA THR A 66 14.08 -14.10 -8.32
C THR A 66 14.11 -15.05 -9.49
N GLY A 67 13.35 -14.73 -10.53
CA GLY A 67 13.26 -15.47 -11.77
C GLY A 67 14.18 -14.91 -12.85
N PHE A 68 14.72 -15.80 -13.67
CA PHE A 68 15.55 -15.53 -14.84
C PHE A 68 15.02 -16.36 -16.00
N VAL A 69 14.77 -15.72 -17.14
CA VAL A 69 14.41 -16.42 -18.38
C VAL A 69 15.69 -16.97 -18.99
N LEU A 70 15.69 -18.27 -19.31
CA LEU A 70 16.82 -18.97 -19.91
C LEU A 70 16.43 -19.34 -21.34
N ASN A 71 16.97 -18.60 -22.32
CA ASN A 71 16.58 -18.77 -23.73
C ASN A 71 17.37 -19.88 -24.42
N ASP A 72 18.55 -20.20 -23.89
CA ASP A 72 19.47 -21.16 -24.49
C ASP A 72 20.32 -21.92 -23.46
N THR A 73 21.17 -22.82 -23.96
CA THR A 73 22.07 -23.63 -23.14
C THR A 73 23.17 -22.80 -22.46
N ASN A 74 23.56 -21.67 -23.04
CA ASN A 74 24.54 -20.77 -22.47
C ASN A 74 23.94 -20.03 -21.25
N ASP A 75 22.73 -19.49 -21.35
CA ASP A 75 21.95 -18.91 -20.25
C ASP A 75 21.80 -19.92 -19.10
N SER A 76 21.46 -21.16 -19.43
CA SER A 76 21.31 -22.23 -18.43
C SER A 76 22.63 -22.55 -17.72
N SER A 77 23.74 -22.59 -18.45
CA SER A 77 25.08 -22.86 -17.88
C SER A 77 25.55 -21.70 -17.00
N ALA A 78 25.34 -20.48 -17.46
CA ALA A 78 25.53 -19.25 -16.70
C ALA A 78 24.72 -19.24 -15.40
N PHE A 79 23.43 -19.57 -15.48
CA PHE A 79 22.55 -19.65 -14.32
C PHE A 79 23.01 -20.72 -13.32
N ARG A 80 23.46 -21.90 -13.76
CA ARG A 80 24.02 -22.92 -12.85
C ARG A 80 25.26 -22.42 -12.11
N ALA A 81 26.13 -21.66 -12.77
CA ALA A 81 27.27 -21.02 -12.11
C ALA A 81 26.84 -19.96 -11.09
N LEU A 82 25.86 -19.12 -11.45
CA LEU A 82 25.25 -18.15 -10.54
C LEU A 82 24.59 -18.82 -9.33
N GLY A 83 23.87 -19.92 -9.56
CA GLY A 83 23.18 -20.71 -8.55
C GLY A 83 24.12 -21.24 -7.48
N ARG A 84 25.25 -21.86 -7.88
CA ARG A 84 26.27 -22.36 -6.92
C ARG A 84 26.80 -21.25 -6.02
N ARG A 85 27.18 -20.11 -6.60
CA ARG A 85 27.64 -18.94 -5.83
C ARG A 85 26.56 -18.41 -4.89
N PHE A 86 25.30 -18.42 -5.34
CA PHE A 86 24.18 -17.99 -4.51
C PHE A 86 23.99 -18.94 -3.33
N GLU A 87 24.05 -20.25 -3.55
CA GLU A 87 23.94 -21.27 -2.49
C GLU A 87 25.06 -21.16 -1.46
N GLU A 88 26.29 -20.88 -1.90
CA GLU A 88 27.44 -20.55 -1.05
C GLU A 88 27.27 -19.21 -0.29
N GLY A 89 26.32 -18.37 -0.69
CA GLY A 89 26.07 -17.05 -0.11
C GLY A 89 27.05 -15.97 -0.54
N SER A 90 27.82 -16.19 -1.63
CA SER A 90 28.78 -15.23 -2.17
C SER A 90 28.14 -14.20 -3.11
N THR A 91 26.90 -14.41 -3.55
CA THR A 91 26.15 -13.48 -4.42
C THR A 91 24.65 -13.48 -4.11
N GLY A 92 23.91 -12.52 -4.66
CA GLY A 92 22.46 -12.37 -4.51
C GLY A 92 22.04 -11.68 -3.20
N PHE A 93 20.91 -12.10 -2.64
CA PHE A 93 20.31 -11.46 -1.47
C PHE A 93 21.16 -11.64 -0.20
N SER A 94 21.60 -10.52 0.38
CA SER A 94 22.32 -10.54 1.66
C SER A 94 21.36 -10.78 2.82
N VAL A 95 21.49 -11.93 3.47
CA VAL A 95 20.83 -12.21 4.76
C VAL A 95 21.27 -11.22 5.85
N GLY A 96 22.47 -10.63 5.70
CA GLY A 96 22.99 -9.62 6.62
C GLY A 96 22.10 -8.38 6.67
N THR A 97 21.47 -8.01 5.55
CA THR A 97 20.50 -6.90 5.50
C THR A 97 19.28 -7.20 6.37
N PHE A 98 18.71 -8.40 6.27
CA PHE A 98 17.56 -8.81 7.09
C PHE A 98 17.92 -8.98 8.57
N ARG A 99 19.12 -9.47 8.89
CA ARG A 99 19.63 -9.54 10.27
C ARG A 99 19.76 -8.15 10.89
N ARG A 100 20.31 -7.19 10.14
CA ARG A 100 20.39 -5.80 10.58
C ARG A 100 19.00 -5.20 10.78
N ALA A 101 18.09 -5.42 9.83
CA ALA A 101 16.71 -4.98 9.93
C ALA A 101 16.03 -5.53 11.19
N ALA A 102 16.14 -6.84 11.45
CA ALA A 102 15.60 -7.46 12.66
C ALA A 102 16.15 -6.82 13.95
N ASN A 103 17.45 -6.58 14.02
CA ASN A 103 18.06 -5.92 15.18
C ASN A 103 17.53 -4.49 15.39
N GLU A 104 17.44 -3.69 14.33
CA GLU A 104 16.90 -2.32 14.42
C GLU A 104 15.42 -2.31 14.79
N SER A 105 14.62 -3.21 14.22
CA SER A 105 13.21 -3.37 14.55
C SER A 105 13.01 -3.83 15.99
N SER A 106 13.90 -4.68 16.52
CA SER A 106 13.88 -5.06 17.93
C SER A 106 14.07 -3.88 18.87
N ILE A 107 14.98 -2.98 18.54
CA ILE A 107 15.24 -1.77 19.34
C ILE A 107 14.00 -0.86 19.34
N VAL A 108 13.40 -0.61 18.17
CA VAL A 108 12.25 0.31 18.05
C VAL A 108 10.98 -0.26 18.70
N THR A 109 10.75 -1.56 18.59
CA THR A 109 9.51 -2.19 19.08
C THR A 109 9.62 -2.72 20.52
N GLY A 110 10.84 -2.82 21.07
CA GLY A 110 11.11 -3.47 22.35
C GLY A 110 10.90 -5.00 22.32
N ARG A 111 10.74 -5.60 21.14
CA ARG A 111 10.51 -7.04 20.95
C ARG A 111 11.76 -7.73 20.40
N SER A 112 12.23 -8.77 21.07
CA SER A 112 13.36 -9.56 20.57
C SER A 112 13.00 -10.23 19.24
N MET A 113 13.79 -9.95 18.20
CA MET A 113 13.64 -10.48 16.85
C MET A 113 14.99 -10.98 16.33
N ASN A 114 14.97 -12.11 15.64
CA ASN A 114 16.17 -12.70 15.07
C ASN A 114 15.86 -13.45 13.78
N VAL A 115 16.85 -13.52 12.88
CA VAL A 115 16.78 -14.26 11.61
C VAL A 115 17.53 -15.58 11.75
N THR A 116 16.80 -16.69 11.64
CA THR A 116 17.29 -18.06 11.83
C THR A 116 16.90 -18.97 10.65
N ASN A 117 17.42 -20.20 10.61
CA ASN A 117 17.08 -21.23 9.62
C ASN A 117 17.22 -20.74 8.16
N VAL A 118 18.37 -20.16 7.84
CA VAL A 118 18.65 -19.59 6.51
C VAL A 118 18.93 -20.71 5.52
N THR A 119 18.22 -20.72 4.40
CA THR A 119 18.41 -21.65 3.29
C THR A 119 18.53 -20.88 1.98
N ARG A 120 19.38 -21.38 1.08
CA ARG A 120 19.57 -20.84 -0.27
C ARG A 120 19.54 -21.98 -1.25
N ASN A 121 18.64 -21.90 -2.22
CA ASN A 121 18.54 -22.89 -3.30
C ASN A 121 18.46 -22.18 -4.64
N ALA A 122 19.06 -22.80 -5.66
CA ALA A 122 18.86 -22.47 -7.05
C ALA A 122 18.18 -23.65 -7.78
N THR A 123 17.15 -23.36 -8.55
CA THR A 123 16.41 -24.38 -9.31
C THR A 123 16.17 -23.89 -10.73
N ILE A 124 16.29 -24.77 -11.72
CA ILE A 124 15.79 -24.52 -13.06
C ILE A 124 14.47 -25.28 -13.19
N VAL A 125 13.41 -24.59 -13.57
CA VAL A 125 12.10 -25.18 -13.85
C VAL A 125 11.88 -25.06 -15.35
N GLY A 126 11.83 -26.19 -16.03
CA GLY A 126 11.81 -26.25 -17.49
C GLY A 126 11.83 -27.69 -17.97
N GLU A 127 10.65 -28.28 -18.11
CA GLU A 127 10.48 -29.57 -18.81
C GLU A 127 8.96 -29.74 -19.05
N ASN A 128 8.48 -29.37 -20.24
CA ASN A 128 7.13 -29.65 -20.80
C ASN A 128 6.01 -28.57 -20.74
N ALA A 129 6.31 -27.27 -20.57
CA ALA A 129 5.36 -26.21 -20.91
C ALA A 129 5.94 -25.36 -22.03
N SER A 130 5.12 -24.92 -22.98
CA SER A 130 5.46 -24.30 -24.28
C SER A 130 6.23 -22.96 -24.25
N GLY A 131 7.13 -22.74 -23.28
CA GLY A 131 7.92 -21.52 -23.08
C GLY A 131 9.36 -21.81 -22.64
N PRO A 132 10.21 -20.77 -22.54
CA PRO A 132 11.61 -20.91 -22.17
C PRO A 132 11.78 -21.41 -20.72
N ASP A 133 12.89 -22.11 -20.47
CA ASP A 133 13.25 -22.57 -19.13
C ASP A 133 13.39 -21.37 -18.18
N THR A 134 13.00 -21.54 -16.93
CA THR A 134 13.09 -20.47 -15.92
C THR A 134 13.99 -20.89 -14.78
N GLY A 135 15.12 -20.17 -14.65
CA GLY A 135 15.98 -20.24 -13.47
C GLY A 135 15.36 -19.46 -12.31
N ARG A 136 15.33 -20.03 -11.11
CA ARG A 136 14.85 -19.38 -9.89
C ARG A 136 15.87 -19.50 -8.76
N LEU A 137 16.26 -18.37 -8.20
CA LEU A 137 17.02 -18.30 -6.94
C LEU A 137 16.04 -18.08 -5.79
N VAL A 138 16.18 -18.81 -4.69
CA VAL A 138 15.29 -18.73 -3.53
C VAL A 138 16.11 -18.64 -2.24
N LEU A 139 15.97 -17.50 -1.53
CA LEU A 139 16.44 -17.32 -0.15
C LEU A 139 15.26 -17.54 0.79
N GLY A 140 15.37 -18.53 1.67
CA GLY A 140 14.41 -18.80 2.74
C GLY A 140 15.01 -18.51 4.12
N PHE A 141 14.22 -17.99 5.04
CA PHE A 141 14.61 -17.89 6.46
C PHE A 141 13.39 -17.73 7.36
N THR A 142 13.60 -17.89 8.67
CA THR A 142 12.60 -17.59 9.70
C THR A 142 12.97 -16.28 10.39
N TRP A 143 12.04 -15.33 10.43
CA TRP A 143 12.14 -14.13 11.25
C TRP A 143 11.31 -14.34 12.53
N THR A 144 11.98 -14.44 13.67
CA THR A 144 11.35 -14.66 14.97
C THR A 144 10.77 -13.37 15.54
N GLY A 145 9.60 -13.44 16.17
CA GLY A 145 8.92 -12.26 16.72
C GLY A 145 8.59 -11.20 15.67
N PHE A 146 8.37 -11.57 14.41
CA PHE A 146 8.09 -10.64 13.32
C PHE A 146 6.73 -9.95 13.49
N ALA A 147 5.66 -10.71 13.68
CA ALA A 147 4.32 -10.20 13.91
C ALA A 147 4.05 -10.05 15.42
N ARG A 148 3.34 -8.97 15.78
CA ARG A 148 2.87 -8.77 17.14
C ARG A 148 1.63 -9.61 17.39
N THR A 149 1.65 -10.43 18.43
CA THR A 149 0.47 -11.17 18.91
C THR A 149 -0.26 -10.35 19.97
N SER A 150 -1.59 -10.33 19.89
CA SER A 150 -2.47 -9.65 20.87
C SER A 150 -3.79 -10.40 20.97
N GLY A 151 -3.90 -11.31 21.94
CA GLY A 151 -5.04 -12.20 22.07
C GLY A 151 -5.18 -13.10 20.84
N ASP A 152 -6.31 -12.98 20.15
CA ASP A 152 -6.68 -13.66 18.91
C ASP A 152 -6.18 -12.97 17.63
N ARG A 153 -5.48 -11.85 17.77
CA ARG A 153 -4.98 -11.03 16.66
C ARG A 153 -3.49 -11.22 16.43
N LEU A 154 -3.13 -11.26 15.15
CA LEU A 154 -1.77 -11.24 14.65
C LEU A 154 -1.59 -9.99 13.80
N ILE A 155 -0.67 -9.10 14.20
CA ILE A 155 -0.47 -7.80 13.59
C ILE A 155 0.91 -7.78 12.93
N VAL A 156 0.92 -7.60 11.61
CA VAL A 156 2.12 -7.37 10.80
C VAL A 156 2.21 -5.88 10.49
N GLY A 157 3.37 -5.27 10.70
CA GLY A 157 3.62 -3.87 10.34
C GLY A 157 4.76 -3.23 11.12
N ASP A 158 4.78 -3.44 12.44
CA ASP A 158 5.78 -2.81 13.32
C ASP A 158 7.21 -3.32 13.08
N ALA A 159 7.38 -4.57 12.65
CA ALA A 159 8.68 -5.13 12.25
C ALA A 159 9.25 -4.55 10.94
N PHE A 160 8.52 -3.67 10.24
CA PHE A 160 9.10 -2.88 9.16
C PHE A 160 9.81 -1.62 9.65
N ASN A 161 9.54 -1.19 10.89
CA ASN A 161 10.17 -0.02 11.48
C ASN A 161 11.61 -0.27 11.88
N THR A 162 12.42 0.76 11.70
CA THR A 162 13.83 0.84 12.12
C THR A 162 14.07 2.22 12.74
N THR A 163 15.21 2.39 13.41
CA THR A 163 15.57 3.67 14.06
C THR A 163 15.64 4.86 13.10
N ARG A 164 15.76 4.62 11.79
CA ARG A 164 15.89 5.64 10.74
C ARG A 164 14.81 5.56 9.65
N GLY A 165 13.66 4.96 9.93
CA GLY A 165 12.56 4.80 8.97
C GLY A 165 12.17 3.34 8.79
N THR A 166 12.11 2.84 7.55
CA THR A 166 11.82 1.43 7.24
C THR A 166 12.99 0.76 6.54
N TRP A 167 13.19 -0.54 6.80
CA TRP A 167 14.17 -1.34 6.04
C TRP A 167 13.68 -1.73 4.65
N LEU A 168 12.37 -1.61 4.39
CA LEU A 168 11.74 -1.81 3.09
C LEU A 168 11.04 -0.50 2.69
N PRO A 169 11.77 0.46 2.08
CA PRO A 169 11.21 1.78 1.72
C PRO A 169 10.26 1.74 0.52
N GLY A 170 10.21 0.64 -0.21
CA GLY A 170 9.36 0.48 -1.38
C GLY A 170 9.67 -0.77 -2.18
N LEU A 171 8.96 -0.92 -3.30
CA LEU A 171 9.12 -1.97 -4.29
C LEU A 171 9.45 -1.32 -5.64
N ALA A 172 10.43 -1.84 -6.36
CA ALA A 172 10.68 -1.45 -7.75
C ALA A 172 9.62 -2.07 -8.69
N ALA A 173 9.53 -1.60 -9.94
CA ALA A 173 8.50 -2.00 -10.90
C ALA A 173 8.42 -3.52 -11.18
N ASN A 174 9.53 -4.24 -11.03
CA ASN A 174 9.60 -5.70 -11.21
C ASN A 174 9.54 -6.48 -9.87
N GLN A 175 9.13 -5.82 -8.78
CA GLN A 175 9.08 -6.41 -7.46
C GLN A 175 7.64 -6.56 -6.95
N SER A 176 7.39 -7.65 -6.24
CA SER A 176 6.14 -7.85 -5.52
C SER A 176 6.40 -8.29 -4.09
N LEU A 177 5.54 -7.82 -3.19
CA LEU A 177 5.46 -8.32 -1.82
C LEU A 177 4.15 -9.08 -1.67
N ILE A 178 4.24 -10.29 -1.14
CA ILE A 178 3.09 -11.15 -0.84
C ILE A 178 3.07 -11.42 0.65
N VAL A 179 1.93 -11.18 1.28
CA VAL A 179 1.70 -11.58 2.68
C VAL A 179 0.50 -12.51 2.72
N GLU A 180 0.71 -13.74 3.18
CA GLU A 180 -0.33 -14.76 3.25
C GLU A 180 -0.82 -14.93 4.69
N SER A 181 -2.13 -14.95 4.87
CA SER A 181 -2.75 -15.20 6.17
C SER A 181 -2.36 -16.58 6.71
N PRO A 182 -2.05 -16.71 8.02
CA PRO A 182 -1.84 -18.01 8.62
C PRO A 182 -3.09 -18.90 8.53
N PRO A 183 -2.92 -20.24 8.61
CA PRO A 183 -4.04 -21.16 8.74
C PRO A 183 -4.92 -20.78 9.93
N ARG A 184 -6.24 -20.89 9.78
CA ARG A 184 -7.26 -20.52 10.79
C ARG A 184 -7.35 -19.02 11.10
N TYR A 185 -6.66 -18.15 10.36
CA TYR A 185 -6.84 -16.70 10.47
C TYR A 185 -7.57 -16.15 9.24
N VAL A 186 -8.15 -14.96 9.40
CA VAL A 186 -8.73 -14.14 8.33
C VAL A 186 -8.16 -12.74 8.39
N VAL A 187 -8.04 -12.11 7.23
CA VAL A 187 -7.62 -10.72 7.11
C VAL A 187 -8.77 -9.84 7.61
N THR A 188 -8.54 -9.07 8.67
CA THR A 188 -9.54 -8.16 9.25
C THR A 188 -9.26 -6.71 8.88
N ARG A 189 -7.98 -6.33 8.72
CA ARG A 189 -7.60 -5.01 8.20
C ARG A 189 -6.41 -5.15 7.25
N SER A 190 -6.52 -4.49 6.11
CA SER A 190 -5.48 -4.43 5.09
C SER A 190 -5.64 -3.13 4.30
N PRO A 191 -4.54 -2.44 3.94
CA PRO A 191 -4.59 -1.29 3.04
C PRO A 191 -4.83 -1.70 1.57
N VAL A 192 -4.60 -2.98 1.24
CA VAL A 192 -4.79 -3.54 -0.11
C VAL A 192 -5.89 -4.60 -0.10
N GLY A 193 -6.51 -4.81 -1.26
CA GLY A 193 -7.40 -5.95 -1.47
C GLY A 193 -6.69 -7.28 -1.24
N PHE A 194 -7.44 -8.32 -0.89
CA PHE A 194 -6.90 -9.66 -0.69
C PHE A 194 -7.80 -10.72 -1.31
N THR A 195 -7.18 -11.81 -1.77
CA THR A 195 -7.88 -12.97 -2.32
C THR A 195 -7.45 -14.23 -1.57
N ASN A 196 -8.40 -15.00 -1.05
CA ASN A 196 -8.12 -16.20 -0.24
C ASN A 196 -7.12 -15.96 0.91
N GLY A 197 -7.14 -14.76 1.52
CA GLY A 197 -6.22 -14.39 2.60
C GLY A 197 -4.81 -14.01 2.14
N THR A 198 -4.58 -13.83 0.84
CA THR A 198 -3.32 -13.38 0.26
C THR A 198 -3.40 -11.91 -0.09
N LEU A 199 -2.50 -11.11 0.49
CA LEU A 199 -2.32 -9.69 0.20
C LEU A 199 -1.14 -9.53 -0.75
N VAL A 200 -1.30 -8.72 -1.80
CA VAL A 200 -0.26 -8.51 -2.81
C VAL A 200 -0.04 -7.01 -3.01
N TRP A 201 1.20 -6.58 -2.85
CA TRP A 201 1.67 -5.27 -3.28
C TRP A 201 2.55 -5.46 -4.50
N ASN A 202 2.24 -4.74 -5.59
CA ASN A 202 3.04 -4.72 -6.81
C ASN A 202 3.75 -3.39 -6.89
N GLY A 203 5.04 -3.40 -7.23
CA GLY A 203 5.75 -2.16 -7.51
C GLY A 203 5.36 -1.54 -8.85
N PRO A 204 5.78 -0.28 -9.11
CA PRO A 204 6.53 0.58 -8.20
C PRO A 204 5.62 1.11 -7.07
N GLU A 205 6.05 0.92 -5.82
CA GLU A 205 5.29 1.30 -4.61
C GLU A 205 6.25 1.86 -3.57
N SER A 206 5.82 2.84 -2.78
CA SER A 206 6.63 3.41 -1.69
C SER A 206 6.00 3.13 -0.34
N PHE A 207 6.81 2.76 0.65
CA PHE A 207 6.35 2.46 1.99
C PHE A 207 6.89 3.46 3.01
N GLN A 208 5.98 3.98 3.81
CA GLN A 208 6.31 4.76 5.00
C GLN A 208 6.63 3.82 6.17
N PRO A 209 7.30 4.32 7.23
CA PRO A 209 7.47 3.56 8.47
C PRO A 209 6.11 3.05 8.99
N GLY A 210 6.03 1.75 9.28
CA GLY A 210 4.84 1.05 9.77
C GLY A 210 4.00 0.43 8.67
N SER A 211 4.34 0.73 7.42
CA SER A 211 3.84 0.07 6.22
C SER A 211 4.93 -0.84 5.63
N PRO A 212 4.55 -1.95 5.00
CA PRO A 212 3.19 -2.47 4.82
C PRO A 212 2.60 -3.05 6.11
N ARG A 213 1.27 -2.90 6.29
CA ARG A 213 0.55 -3.33 7.49
C ARG A 213 -0.58 -4.29 7.17
N ALA A 214 -0.76 -5.33 7.98
CA ALA A 214 -1.90 -6.24 7.90
C ALA A 214 -2.29 -6.71 9.31
N VAL A 215 -3.60 -6.87 9.54
CA VAL A 215 -4.13 -7.44 10.79
C VAL A 215 -4.94 -8.68 10.46
N PHE A 216 -4.54 -9.79 11.08
CA PHE A 216 -5.22 -11.06 10.98
C PHE A 216 -5.88 -11.39 12.31
N THR A 217 -7.07 -11.98 12.27
CA THR A 217 -7.79 -12.44 13.46
C THR A 217 -8.11 -13.92 13.31
N SER A 218 -8.06 -14.68 14.41
CA SER A 218 -8.51 -16.08 14.41
C SER A 218 -9.93 -16.18 13.87
N ARG A 219 -10.19 -17.16 13.00
CA ARG A 219 -11.51 -17.43 12.41
C ARG A 219 -12.56 -17.69 13.48
N GLU A 220 -12.18 -18.33 14.58
CA GLU A 220 -13.08 -18.64 15.69
C GLU A 220 -13.61 -17.35 16.32
N SER A 221 -12.73 -16.38 16.56
CA SER A 221 -13.08 -15.08 17.12
C SER A 221 -13.74 -14.15 16.10
N ALA A 222 -13.37 -14.24 14.82
CA ALA A 222 -14.02 -13.47 13.75
C ALA A 222 -15.48 -13.91 13.50
N ASN A 223 -15.78 -15.18 13.77
CA ASN A 223 -17.13 -15.74 13.63
C ASN A 223 -17.98 -15.60 14.90
N GLN A 224 -17.37 -15.15 16.01
CA GLN A 224 -18.09 -14.64 17.16
C GLN A 224 -18.49 -13.20 16.86
N THR A 225 -19.57 -13.02 16.08
CA THR A 225 -20.38 -11.81 16.23
C THR A 225 -20.67 -11.68 17.71
N PRO A 226 -20.43 -10.52 18.38
CA PRO A 226 -20.98 -10.33 19.69
C PRO A 226 -22.50 -10.37 19.52
N GLU A 227 -23.08 -11.54 19.77
CA GLU A 227 -24.44 -11.61 20.26
C GLU A 227 -24.38 -10.87 21.59
N SER A 228 -24.56 -9.55 21.55
CA SER A 228 -25.22 -8.83 22.62
C SER A 228 -26.64 -9.39 22.73
N GLY A 229 -26.69 -10.61 23.25
CA GLY A 229 -27.82 -11.51 23.42
C GLY A 229 -27.56 -12.33 24.67
N GLY A 230 -27.10 -11.68 25.74
CA GLY A 230 -27.19 -12.25 27.08
C GLY A 230 -28.66 -12.59 27.39
N PRO A 231 -28.94 -13.48 28.36
CA PRO A 231 -30.27 -14.05 28.65
C PRO A 231 -31.34 -13.04 29.12
N LEU A 232 -31.11 -11.73 28.96
CA LEU A 232 -32.07 -10.65 29.18
C LEU A 232 -32.69 -10.12 27.87
N ALA A 233 -32.31 -10.65 26.70
CA ALA A 233 -32.78 -10.20 25.39
C ALA A 233 -34.21 -10.66 25.00
N SER A 234 -34.96 -11.27 25.93
CA SER A 234 -36.36 -11.67 25.74
C SER A 234 -37.37 -10.78 26.49
N LEU A 235 -36.98 -9.57 26.90
CA LEU A 235 -37.95 -8.56 27.32
C LEU A 235 -38.44 -7.76 26.09
N PRO A 236 -39.76 -7.71 25.82
CA PRO A 236 -40.29 -6.95 24.70
C PRO A 236 -39.92 -5.46 24.82
N ALA A 237 -39.46 -4.88 23.72
CA ALA A 237 -38.98 -3.51 23.59
C ALA A 237 -40.11 -2.45 23.69
N LEU A 238 -40.79 -2.39 24.84
CA LEU A 238 -41.80 -1.37 25.15
C LEU A 238 -41.66 -0.72 26.54
N ALA A 239 -40.53 -0.92 27.24
CA ALA A 239 -40.37 -0.39 28.60
C ALA A 239 -38.99 0.22 28.93
N VAL A 240 -38.31 0.86 27.97
CA VAL A 240 -37.09 1.66 28.26
C VAL A 240 -37.26 3.17 27.99
N GLY A 241 -38.33 3.58 27.28
CA GLY A 241 -38.65 5.00 27.06
C GLY A 241 -39.43 5.69 28.19
N VAL A 242 -40.09 4.96 29.09
CA VAL A 242 -40.96 5.56 30.14
C VAL A 242 -40.25 5.68 31.49
N GLY A 243 -39.26 4.84 31.79
CA GLY A 243 -38.54 4.87 33.07
C GLY A 243 -37.65 6.10 33.27
N ILE A 244 -37.03 6.60 32.20
CA ILE A 244 -36.13 7.77 32.27
C ILE A 244 -36.94 9.08 32.34
N VAL A 245 -38.13 9.14 31.75
CA VAL A 245 -39.02 10.31 31.85
C VAL A 245 -39.73 10.34 33.22
N ALA A 246 -40.13 9.20 33.78
CA ALA A 246 -40.73 9.15 35.11
C ALA A 246 -39.74 9.52 36.22
N LEU A 247 -38.47 9.08 36.13
CA LEU A 247 -37.43 9.44 37.11
C LEU A 247 -36.97 10.89 37.00
N THR A 248 -37.00 11.49 35.81
CA THR A 248 -36.71 12.92 35.63
C THR A 248 -37.87 13.80 36.09
N VAL A 249 -39.12 13.43 35.84
CA VAL A 249 -40.29 14.19 36.34
C VAL A 249 -40.41 14.10 37.86
N VAL A 250 -40.17 12.93 38.47
CA VAL A 250 -40.17 12.79 39.94
C VAL A 250 -38.96 13.49 40.58
N GLY A 251 -37.79 13.45 39.94
CA GLY A 251 -36.60 14.17 40.39
C GLY A 251 -36.77 15.70 40.35
N VAL A 252 -37.35 16.23 39.27
CA VAL A 252 -37.65 17.66 39.12
C VAL A 252 -38.76 18.10 40.08
N TYR A 253 -39.80 17.28 40.29
CA TYR A 253 -40.89 17.60 41.22
C TYR A 253 -40.45 17.57 42.69
N ALA A 254 -39.55 16.66 43.07
CA ALA A 254 -38.97 16.61 44.41
C ALA A 254 -38.00 17.78 44.66
N PHE A 255 -37.22 18.18 43.65
CA PHE A 255 -36.30 19.32 43.74
C PHE A 255 -37.05 20.66 43.80
N ALA A 256 -38.13 20.80 43.02
CA ALA A 256 -38.99 21.99 43.04
C ALA A 256 -39.76 22.17 44.36
N ARG A 257 -40.03 21.09 45.11
CA ARG A 257 -40.72 21.17 46.41
C ARG A 257 -39.79 21.46 47.58
N HIS A 258 -38.47 21.26 47.43
CA HIS A 258 -37.50 21.57 48.47
C HIS A 258 -36.98 23.02 48.40
N ASN A 259 -37.01 23.65 47.22
CA ASN A 259 -36.59 25.03 47.03
C ASN A 259 -37.80 25.98 46.91
N GLY A 260 -38.54 26.13 48.01
CA GLY A 260 -39.36 27.32 48.19
C GLY A 260 -38.46 28.52 48.49
N GLY A 261 -38.43 29.51 47.60
CA GLY A 261 -37.72 30.77 47.83
C GLY A 261 -37.48 31.59 46.57
N ASP A 262 -38.53 32.32 46.16
CA ASP A 262 -38.55 33.60 45.45
C ASP A 262 -38.03 33.78 44.00
N ALA A 263 -38.92 34.42 43.22
CA ALA A 263 -38.69 35.53 42.26
C ALA A 263 -39.04 35.30 40.76
N SER A 264 -40.20 35.86 40.40
CA SER A 264 -40.49 36.76 39.26
C SER A 264 -40.39 36.27 37.79
N THR A 265 -41.59 36.06 37.23
CA THR A 265 -42.28 36.81 36.14
C THR A 265 -41.60 37.11 34.79
N ALA A 266 -42.45 36.99 33.75
CA ALA A 266 -42.45 37.57 32.39
C ALA A 266 -41.75 36.75 31.31
N ASP A 267 -42.24 36.60 30.08
CA ASP A 267 -43.51 36.94 29.41
C ASP A 267 -43.39 36.30 28.01
N ALA A 268 -44.49 35.84 27.42
CA ALA A 268 -44.56 35.48 26.00
C ALA A 268 -45.08 36.71 25.23
N PRO A 269 -44.80 36.84 23.92
CA PRO A 269 -45.86 36.42 23.00
C PRO A 269 -45.37 35.88 21.64
N SER A 270 -46.16 34.97 21.05
CA SER A 270 -46.37 34.88 19.59
C SER A 270 -47.56 35.79 19.22
N PRO A 271 -47.76 36.16 17.94
CA PRO A 271 -48.75 35.40 17.16
C PRO A 271 -48.57 35.37 15.61
N ASP A 272 -49.21 34.35 15.00
CA ASP A 272 -50.01 34.37 13.74
C ASP A 272 -49.38 34.78 12.37
N GLU A 273 -49.76 34.29 11.18
CA GLU A 273 -50.83 33.39 10.72
C GLU A 273 -50.58 33.00 9.22
N SER A 274 -51.07 31.80 8.84
CA SER A 274 -51.90 31.48 7.66
C SER A 274 -51.51 31.87 6.20
N THR A 275 -51.40 30.86 5.31
CA THR A 275 -52.40 30.56 4.24
C THR A 275 -51.87 29.55 3.20
N ALA A 276 -52.76 28.65 2.78
CA ALA A 276 -52.60 27.50 1.89
C ALA A 276 -52.40 27.81 0.39
N GLY A 277 -51.81 26.85 -0.34
CA GLY A 277 -51.86 26.76 -1.80
C GLY A 277 -50.93 25.70 -2.40
N GLU A 278 -51.43 24.47 -2.57
CA GLU A 278 -50.95 23.49 -3.57
C GLU A 278 -51.72 23.79 -4.89
N PRO A 279 -51.21 23.58 -6.13
CA PRO A 279 -50.30 22.53 -6.59
C PRO A 279 -49.21 22.95 -7.61
N THR A 280 -48.31 22.00 -7.93
CA THR A 280 -47.46 21.86 -9.15
C THR A 280 -45.95 21.86 -8.87
N ALA A 281 -45.29 20.72 -9.11
CA ALA A 281 -43.83 20.63 -9.32
C ALA A 281 -43.49 21.00 -10.79
N PRO A 282 -42.24 21.42 -11.17
CA PRO A 282 -40.95 21.46 -10.44
C PRO A 282 -40.20 22.83 -10.61
N PRO A 283 -38.87 22.91 -10.41
CA PRO A 283 -38.05 22.69 -9.22
C PRO A 283 -37.61 24.04 -8.58
N PRO A 284 -36.87 24.04 -7.46
CA PRO A 284 -35.89 25.11 -7.28
C PRO A 284 -34.48 24.55 -7.04
N THR A 285 -33.59 25.21 -7.75
CA THR A 285 -32.13 25.28 -7.61
C THR A 285 -31.75 25.91 -6.26
N GLU A 286 -30.44 25.89 -6.00
CA GLU A 286 -29.69 26.69 -5.02
C GLU A 286 -29.48 25.97 -3.67
N THR A 287 -28.25 25.84 -3.16
CA THR A 287 -27.29 26.94 -2.96
C THR A 287 -25.82 26.47 -2.87
N GLU A 288 -24.92 27.37 -3.31
CA GLU A 288 -23.46 27.49 -3.04
C GLU A 288 -22.42 26.91 -4.04
N THR A 289 -22.78 26.42 -5.22
CA THR A 289 -21.79 26.11 -6.29
C THR A 289 -21.98 26.83 -7.63
N GLU A 290 -22.84 27.85 -7.72
CA GLU A 290 -23.17 28.55 -8.98
C GLU A 290 -22.31 29.77 -9.34
N LEU A 291 -21.21 30.06 -8.62
CA LEU A 291 -20.30 31.15 -9.00
C LEU A 291 -19.03 30.70 -9.72
N LEU A 292 -18.86 29.40 -9.95
CA LEU A 292 -17.78 28.86 -10.78
C LEU A 292 -18.40 28.16 -11.98
N SER A 293 -17.99 28.53 -13.18
CA SER A 293 -18.37 27.84 -14.41
C SER A 293 -17.95 26.36 -14.35
N ASP A 294 -18.60 25.49 -15.13
CA ASP A 294 -18.26 24.06 -15.17
C ASP A 294 -16.76 23.85 -15.49
N GLU A 295 -16.15 24.72 -16.30
CA GLU A 295 -14.72 24.75 -16.63
C GLU A 295 -13.84 25.14 -15.43
N GLU A 296 -14.21 26.21 -14.71
CA GLU A 296 -13.45 26.70 -13.54
C GLU A 296 -13.49 25.68 -12.39
N ARG A 297 -14.60 24.93 -12.27
CA ARG A 297 -14.71 23.83 -11.32
C ARG A 297 -13.74 22.69 -11.66
N VAL A 298 -13.50 22.42 -12.94
CA VAL A 298 -12.52 21.41 -13.38
C VAL A 298 -11.09 21.90 -13.14
N GLU A 299 -10.79 23.17 -13.43
CA GLU A 299 -9.47 23.75 -13.16
C GLU A 299 -9.13 23.74 -11.68
N HIS A 300 -10.06 24.21 -10.83
CA HIS A 300 -9.85 24.19 -9.38
C HIS A 300 -9.66 22.77 -8.84
N LEU A 301 -10.33 21.78 -9.44
CA LEU A 301 -10.16 20.38 -9.09
C LEU A 301 -8.78 19.84 -9.51
N LEU A 302 -8.26 20.27 -10.66
CA LEU A 302 -6.91 19.92 -11.13
C LEU A 302 -5.83 20.58 -10.27
N GLU A 303 -5.96 21.87 -9.93
CA GLU A 303 -5.02 22.60 -9.07
C GLU A 303 -4.88 21.93 -7.70
N ARG A 304 -5.99 21.51 -7.10
CA ARG A 304 -6.00 20.78 -5.81
C ARG A 304 -5.35 19.40 -5.87
N ASN A 305 -5.15 18.85 -7.07
CA ASN A 305 -4.61 17.51 -7.30
C ASN A 305 -3.32 17.60 -8.13
N ASP A 306 -2.38 18.44 -7.67
CA ASP A 306 -1.05 18.61 -8.27
C ASP A 306 -1.07 18.99 -9.77
N GLY A 307 -2.12 19.68 -10.21
CA GLY A 307 -2.30 20.11 -11.60
C GLY A 307 -2.68 18.99 -12.57
N ARG A 308 -2.92 17.76 -12.11
CA ARG A 308 -3.25 16.61 -12.98
C ARG A 308 -4.17 15.60 -12.31
N MET A 309 -5.24 15.22 -12.99
CA MET A 309 -6.22 14.26 -12.49
C MET A 309 -6.70 13.33 -13.59
N LYS A 310 -7.03 12.08 -13.24
CA LYS A 310 -7.69 11.16 -14.17
C LYS A 310 -9.12 11.63 -14.47
N GLN A 311 -9.55 11.53 -15.73
CA GLN A 311 -10.91 11.87 -16.14
C GLN A 311 -11.99 11.13 -15.31
N ALA A 312 -11.73 9.88 -14.92
CA ALA A 312 -12.65 9.11 -14.07
C ALA A 312 -12.79 9.71 -12.65
N ALA A 313 -11.72 10.30 -12.10
CA ALA A 313 -11.78 10.98 -10.82
C ALA A 313 -12.56 12.31 -10.91
N ILE A 314 -12.46 13.04 -12.03
CA ILE A 314 -13.30 14.23 -12.29
C ILE A 314 -14.79 13.85 -12.29
N VAL A 315 -15.16 12.72 -12.92
CA VAL A 315 -16.54 12.19 -12.89
C VAL A 315 -17.00 11.90 -11.45
N THR A 316 -16.14 11.30 -10.62
CA THR A 316 -16.47 10.97 -9.23
C THR A 316 -16.63 12.22 -8.34
N GLU A 317 -15.72 13.19 -8.46
CA GLU A 317 -15.69 14.38 -7.61
C GLU A 317 -16.77 15.41 -7.99
N THR A 318 -17.14 15.49 -9.27
CA THR A 318 -18.19 16.41 -9.75
C THR A 318 -19.58 15.80 -9.71
N GLY A 319 -19.68 14.46 -9.75
CA GLY A 319 -20.94 13.74 -9.90
C GLY A 319 -21.55 13.85 -11.31
N TRP A 320 -20.82 14.40 -12.29
CA TRP A 320 -21.31 14.57 -13.66
C TRP A 320 -21.28 13.25 -14.46
N SER A 321 -22.10 13.17 -15.50
CA SER A 321 -22.07 12.02 -16.41
C SER A 321 -20.76 11.97 -17.20
N ASN A 322 -20.29 10.77 -17.55
CA ASN A 322 -19.07 10.60 -18.34
C ASN A 322 -19.12 11.36 -19.67
N ALA A 323 -20.29 11.39 -20.31
CA ALA A 323 -20.51 12.14 -21.54
C ALA A 323 -20.33 13.66 -21.34
N LYS A 324 -20.91 14.24 -20.27
CA LYS A 324 -20.76 15.67 -19.95
C LYS A 324 -19.30 16.03 -19.67
N VAL A 325 -18.60 15.23 -18.86
CA VAL A 325 -17.17 15.43 -18.57
C VAL A 325 -16.32 15.30 -19.84
N SER A 326 -16.61 14.32 -20.70
CA SER A 326 -15.86 14.16 -21.94
C SER A 326 -16.06 15.31 -22.92
N GLN A 327 -17.28 15.87 -22.99
CA GLN A 327 -17.58 17.01 -23.84
C GLN A 327 -16.89 18.28 -23.34
N LEU A 328 -17.01 18.55 -22.03
CA LEU A 328 -16.38 19.70 -21.38
C LEU A 328 -14.85 19.68 -21.52
N LEU A 329 -14.20 18.55 -21.22
CA LEU A 329 -12.75 18.41 -21.37
C LEU A 329 -12.29 18.52 -22.82
N SER A 330 -13.13 18.18 -23.79
CA SER A 330 -12.80 18.36 -25.20
C SER A 330 -12.83 19.83 -25.58
N ALA A 331 -13.83 20.59 -25.11
CA ALA A 331 -13.90 22.04 -25.31
C ALA A 331 -12.72 22.76 -24.63
N MET A 332 -12.42 22.44 -23.37
CA MET A 332 -11.30 23.02 -22.64
C MET A 332 -9.94 22.69 -23.28
N ALA A 333 -9.78 21.50 -23.87
CA ALA A 333 -8.57 21.14 -24.58
C ALA A 333 -8.41 21.88 -25.92
N GLU A 334 -9.53 22.15 -26.61
CA GLU A 334 -9.55 22.97 -27.83
C GLU A 334 -9.19 24.43 -27.54
N GLU A 335 -9.60 24.94 -26.38
CA GLU A 335 -9.24 26.26 -25.87
C GLU A 335 -7.82 26.33 -25.27
N GLY A 336 -7.10 25.20 -25.20
CA GLY A 336 -5.75 25.12 -24.64
C GLY A 336 -5.68 25.22 -23.11
N ARG A 337 -6.81 25.13 -22.41
CA ARG A 337 -6.91 25.24 -20.95
C ARG A 337 -6.53 23.95 -20.21
N VAL A 338 -6.58 22.79 -20.89
CA VAL A 338 -6.16 21.50 -20.34
C VAL A 338 -5.51 20.63 -21.42
N GLU A 339 -4.58 19.78 -21.02
CA GLU A 339 -3.96 18.76 -21.86
C GLU A 339 -4.51 17.37 -21.56
N LYS A 340 -4.67 16.55 -22.60
CA LYS A 340 -5.20 15.18 -22.48
C LYS A 340 -4.13 14.16 -22.86
N LEU A 341 -3.55 13.51 -21.86
CA LEU A 341 -2.59 12.41 -22.05
C LEU A 341 -3.26 11.06 -21.82
N ARG A 342 -3.19 10.17 -22.81
CA ARG A 342 -3.70 8.81 -22.65
C ARG A 342 -2.68 7.95 -21.89
N ILE A 343 -3.08 7.44 -20.72
CA ILE A 343 -2.28 6.51 -19.91
C ILE A 343 -3.00 5.16 -19.88
N GLY A 344 -2.53 4.23 -20.72
CA GLY A 344 -3.14 2.92 -20.88
C GLY A 344 -4.58 3.00 -21.41
N ARG A 345 -5.55 2.67 -20.56
CA ARG A 345 -7.00 2.66 -20.88
C ARG A 345 -7.76 3.89 -20.37
N GLU A 346 -7.07 4.82 -19.71
CA GLU A 346 -7.68 6.01 -19.10
C GLU A 346 -7.02 7.29 -19.63
N ASN A 347 -7.71 8.42 -19.53
CA ASN A 347 -7.15 9.73 -19.86
C ASN A 347 -6.74 10.45 -18.57
N LEU A 348 -5.49 10.91 -18.51
CA LEU A 348 -4.99 11.86 -17.54
C LEU A 348 -5.18 13.27 -18.12
N ILE A 349 -5.81 14.14 -17.35
CA ILE A 349 -6.01 15.55 -17.69
C ILE A 349 -5.01 16.36 -16.85
N SER A 350 -4.28 17.26 -17.47
CA SER A 350 -3.34 18.17 -16.80
C SER A 350 -3.61 19.62 -17.18
N LEU A 351 -3.30 20.54 -16.28
CA LEU A 351 -3.19 21.96 -16.62
C LEU A 351 -1.96 22.17 -17.53
N PRO A 352 -2.03 23.08 -18.51
CA PRO A 352 -0.85 23.48 -19.27
C PRO A 352 0.18 24.06 -18.29
N ASP A 353 1.46 23.73 -18.49
CA ASP A 353 2.55 24.37 -17.74
C ASP A 353 2.58 25.84 -18.19
N ASP A 354 2.37 26.79 -17.27
CA ASP A 354 2.52 28.23 -17.52
C ASP A 354 4.00 28.54 -17.76
N GLY A 355 4.50 28.11 -18.93
CA GLY A 355 5.76 28.56 -19.48
C GLY A 355 5.60 29.99 -19.93
N GLU A 356 6.02 30.93 -19.10
CA GLU A 356 6.30 32.30 -19.52
C GLU A 356 7.16 32.30 -20.81
N GLY A 357 6.63 32.87 -21.90
CA GLY A 357 7.39 33.54 -22.97
C GLY A 357 8.15 32.66 -23.96
#